data_AF-A0A6A6QR34-F1
#
_entry.id   AF-A0A6A6QR34-F1
#
_cell.length_a   1.000
_cell.length_b   1.000
_cell.length_c   1.000
_cell.angle_alpha   90.00
_cell.angle_beta   90.00
_cell.angle_gamma   90.00
#
_symmetry.space_group_name_H-M   'P 1'
#
loop_
_entity.id
_entity.type
_entity.pdbx_description
1 polymer ?
#
loop_
_entity_poly.entity_id
_entity_poly.type
_entity_poly.pdbx_seq_one_letter_code
_entity_poly.pdbx_strand_id
1 'polypeptide(L)'
;MEATQNLNEKRRKLWFAEKKLQDHREFYEQDLRHCVQAPRSRCVEELKKEFDFSYLVNGTKLAGEIREAEAELQTAKKDAKVVGVWVPADQDSQFGDHPDDGYSENHERAWVSEFDRSKIEKWMKMEEGPLSHECPGTPPEIDEFFFDTNKPIDSVSAVAEGADRRRIDRYNELVRR
;
A
#
# COMPACT_ATOMS: atom_id res chain seq x y z
N MET A 1 -23.04 -4.75 9.13
CA MET A 1 -23.59 -4.64 7.76
C MET A 1 -23.42 -3.23 7.18
N GLU A 2 -23.74 -2.18 7.94
CA GLU A 2 -23.59 -0.79 7.46
C GLU A 2 -22.13 -0.39 7.20
N ALA A 3 -21.21 -0.65 8.14
CA ALA A 3 -19.79 -0.34 7.97
C ALA A 3 -19.12 -1.09 6.80
N THR A 4 -19.48 -2.35 6.57
CA THR A 4 -19.03 -3.12 5.40
C THR A 4 -19.56 -2.55 4.08
N GLN A 5 -20.80 -2.06 4.08
CA GLN A 5 -21.40 -1.44 2.90
C GLN A 5 -20.75 -0.09 2.59
N ASN A 6 -20.54 0.74 3.61
CA ASN A 6 -19.81 2.01 3.48
C ASN A 6 -18.39 1.79 2.93
N LEU A 7 -17.66 0.80 3.45
CA LEU A 7 -16.33 0.42 2.92
C LEU A 7 -16.35 0.09 1.43
N ASN A 8 -17.29 -0.77 1.02
CA ASN A 8 -17.42 -1.16 -0.39
C ASN A 8 -17.81 0.02 -1.27
N GLU A 9 -18.67 0.91 -0.79
CA GLU A 9 -19.05 2.13 -1.48
C GLU A 9 -17.85 3.06 -1.69
N LYS A 10 -17.05 3.31 -0.64
CA LYS A 10 -15.86 4.17 -0.74
C LYS A 10 -14.77 3.56 -1.62
N ARG A 11 -14.58 2.24 -1.58
CA ARG A 11 -13.70 1.52 -2.52
C ARG A 11 -14.15 1.71 -3.96
N ARG A 12 -15.45 1.56 -4.22
CA ARG A 12 -16.01 1.74 -5.55
C ARG A 12 -15.86 3.18 -6.04
N LYS A 13 -16.05 4.17 -5.15
CA LYS A 13 -15.85 5.59 -5.45
C LYS A 13 -14.40 5.87 -5.85
N LEU A 14 -13.43 5.35 -5.11
CA LEU A 14 -12.01 5.46 -5.45
C LEU A 14 -11.71 4.84 -6.82
N TRP A 15 -12.16 3.60 -7.05
CA TRP A 15 -11.97 2.90 -8.32
C TRP A 15 -12.54 3.69 -9.51
N PHE A 16 -13.73 4.27 -9.37
CA PHE A 16 -14.30 5.10 -10.43
C PHE A 16 -13.50 6.37 -10.67
N ALA A 17 -12.99 7.03 -9.63
CA ALA A 17 -12.17 8.24 -9.77
C ALA A 17 -10.83 7.94 -10.47
N GLU A 18 -10.18 6.82 -10.11
CA GLU A 18 -8.98 6.32 -10.78
C GLU A 18 -9.26 6.02 -12.26
N LYS A 19 -10.37 5.33 -12.54
CA LYS A 19 -10.76 4.99 -13.91
C LYS A 19 -10.99 6.24 -14.76
N LYS A 20 -11.67 7.25 -14.22
CA LYS A 20 -11.86 8.54 -14.91
C LYS A 20 -10.52 9.21 -15.24
N LEU A 21 -9.57 9.24 -14.30
CA LEU A 21 -8.26 9.84 -14.55
C LEU A 21 -7.47 9.07 -15.60
N GLN A 22 -7.58 7.73 -15.58
CA GLN A 22 -6.95 6.88 -16.58
C GLN A 22 -7.55 7.11 -17.98
N ASP A 23 -8.87 7.13 -18.08
CA ASP A 23 -9.58 7.42 -19.33
C ASP A 23 -9.21 8.83 -19.85
N HIS A 24 -9.14 9.81 -18.95
CA HIS A 24 -8.65 11.17 -19.24
C HIS A 24 -7.15 11.22 -19.60
N ARG A 25 -6.37 10.16 -19.47
CA ARG A 25 -5.00 10.12 -20.02
C ARG A 25 -4.98 9.44 -21.38
N GLU A 26 -5.78 8.39 -21.52
CA GLU A 26 -5.85 7.57 -22.74
C GLU A 26 -6.54 8.31 -23.90
N PHE A 27 -7.56 9.13 -23.63
CA PHE A 27 -8.36 9.77 -24.68
C PHE A 27 -7.81 11.12 -25.18
N TYR A 28 -6.68 11.62 -24.66
CA TYR A 28 -6.16 12.94 -25.01
C TYR A 28 -6.00 13.13 -26.53
N GLU A 29 -5.36 12.18 -27.21
CA GLU A 29 -5.14 12.28 -28.66
C GLU A 29 -6.43 12.18 -29.48
N GLN A 30 -7.42 11.44 -28.98
CA GLN A 30 -8.74 11.34 -29.61
C GLN A 30 -9.50 12.66 -29.45
N ASP A 31 -9.56 13.18 -28.23
CA ASP A 31 -10.28 14.42 -27.90
C ASP A 31 -9.65 15.64 -28.58
N LEU A 32 -8.31 15.70 -28.66
CA LEU A 32 -7.59 16.75 -29.37
C LEU A 32 -7.93 16.72 -30.87
N ARG A 33 -8.00 15.53 -31.49
CA ARG A 33 -8.40 15.39 -32.90
C ARG A 33 -9.81 15.93 -33.13
N HIS A 34 -10.75 15.63 -32.24
CA HIS A 34 -12.11 16.18 -32.32
C HIS A 34 -12.14 17.70 -32.16
N CYS A 35 -11.35 18.26 -31.25
CA CYS A 35 -11.27 19.70 -31.01
C CYS A 35 -10.74 20.46 -32.23
N VAL A 36 -9.65 19.96 -32.84
CA VAL A 36 -8.99 20.60 -33.98
C VAL A 36 -9.80 20.44 -35.29
N GLN A 37 -10.62 19.40 -35.41
CA GLN A 37 -11.49 19.21 -36.58
C GLN A 37 -12.75 20.10 -36.59
N ALA A 38 -13.07 20.79 -35.49
CA ALA A 38 -14.37 21.43 -35.30
C ALA A 38 -14.58 22.80 -36.00
N PRO A 39 -13.57 23.66 -36.26
CA PRO A 39 -13.81 24.93 -36.98
C PRO A 39 -12.90 25.18 -38.20
N ARG A 40 -13.49 25.71 -39.29
CA ARG A 40 -12.77 26.11 -40.54
C ARG A 40 -12.10 27.51 -40.49
N SER A 41 -12.21 28.26 -39.39
CA SER A 41 -11.80 29.69 -39.35
C SER A 41 -10.78 30.06 -38.26
N ARG A 42 -10.37 29.12 -37.41
CA ARG A 42 -9.43 29.38 -36.30
C ARG A 42 -8.09 28.72 -36.55
N CYS A 43 -7.02 29.33 -36.03
CA CYS A 43 -5.69 28.73 -36.09
C CYS A 43 -5.67 27.44 -35.27
N VAL A 44 -5.21 26.36 -35.89
CA VAL A 44 -5.11 25.02 -35.27
C VAL A 44 -4.21 25.05 -34.02
N GLU A 45 -3.14 25.84 -34.05
CA GLU A 45 -2.20 25.94 -32.92
C GLU A 45 -2.82 26.63 -31.70
N GLU A 46 -3.69 27.63 -31.91
CA GLU A 46 -4.40 28.33 -30.84
C GLU A 46 -5.43 27.40 -30.19
N LEU A 47 -6.21 26.67 -31.01
CA LEU A 47 -7.17 25.67 -30.52
C LEU A 47 -6.49 24.57 -29.71
N LYS A 48 -5.33 24.10 -30.17
CA LYS A 48 -4.55 23.10 -29.42
C LYS A 48 -4.12 23.64 -28.06
N LYS A 49 -3.58 24.86 -27.99
CA LYS A 49 -3.15 25.46 -26.71
C LYS A 49 -4.32 25.66 -25.74
N GLU A 50 -5.46 26.12 -26.22
CA GLU A 50 -6.69 26.26 -25.42
C GLU A 50 -7.16 24.90 -24.91
N PHE A 51 -7.16 23.89 -25.78
CA PHE A 51 -7.51 22.53 -25.44
C PHE A 51 -6.57 21.97 -24.37
N ASP A 52 -5.24 22.07 -24.57
CA ASP A 52 -4.21 21.57 -23.64
C ASP A 52 -4.39 22.17 -22.25
N PHE A 53 -4.63 23.48 -22.18
CA PHE A 53 -4.91 24.15 -20.91
C PHE A 53 -6.17 23.60 -20.24
N SER A 54 -7.27 23.49 -20.99
CA SER A 54 -8.53 22.94 -20.44
C SER A 54 -8.39 21.49 -19.98
N TYR A 55 -7.62 20.69 -20.72
CA TYR A 55 -7.38 19.28 -20.45
C TYR A 55 -6.54 19.09 -19.18
N LEU A 56 -5.54 19.94 -18.99
CA LEU A 56 -4.74 19.98 -17.77
C LEU A 56 -5.57 20.41 -16.56
N VAL A 57 -6.41 21.44 -16.70
CA VAL A 57 -7.32 21.86 -15.64
C VAL A 57 -8.29 20.74 -15.26
N ASN A 58 -8.81 19.98 -16.23
CA ASN A 58 -9.67 18.84 -15.94
C ASN A 58 -8.89 17.70 -15.27
N GLY A 59 -7.67 17.41 -15.71
CA GLY A 59 -6.81 16.41 -15.07
C GLY A 59 -6.50 16.73 -13.60
N THR A 60 -6.26 18.00 -13.28
CA THR A 60 -6.03 18.41 -11.88
C THR A 60 -7.28 18.29 -11.01
N LYS A 61 -8.48 18.55 -11.56
CA LYS A 61 -9.75 18.30 -10.88
C LYS A 61 -9.96 16.81 -10.60
N LEU A 62 -9.71 15.94 -11.58
CA LEU A 62 -9.82 14.49 -11.41
C LEU A 62 -8.84 13.96 -10.36
N ALA A 63 -7.61 14.48 -10.32
CA ALA A 63 -6.66 14.17 -9.26
C ALA A 63 -7.13 14.65 -7.87
N GLY A 64 -7.90 15.74 -7.82
CA GLY A 64 -8.61 16.18 -6.62
C GLY A 64 -9.67 15.17 -6.16
N GLU A 65 -10.50 14.69 -7.09
CA GLU A 65 -11.53 13.67 -6.80
C GLU A 65 -10.93 12.38 -6.23
N ILE A 66 -9.77 11.93 -6.74
CA ILE A 66 -9.05 10.76 -6.21
C ILE A 66 -8.65 11.02 -4.76
N ARG A 67 -8.00 12.14 -4.47
CA ARG A 67 -7.54 12.48 -3.11
C ARG A 67 -8.68 12.52 -2.10
N GLU A 68 -9.83 13.05 -2.51
CA GLU A 68 -11.04 13.07 -1.68
C GLU A 68 -11.57 11.64 -1.46
N ALA A 69 -11.65 10.83 -2.51
CA ALA A 69 -12.09 9.44 -2.41
C ALA A 69 -11.17 8.58 -1.54
N GLU A 70 -9.85 8.79 -1.62
CA GLU A 70 -8.85 8.16 -0.74
C GLU A 70 -9.08 8.57 0.72
N ALA A 71 -9.25 9.85 1.01
CA ALA A 71 -9.49 10.34 2.37
C ALA A 71 -10.79 9.78 2.96
N GLU A 72 -11.86 9.71 2.16
CA GLU A 72 -13.13 9.09 2.56
C GLU A 72 -12.97 7.59 2.82
N LEU A 73 -12.23 6.87 1.97
CA LEU A 73 -11.97 5.45 2.17
C LEU A 73 -11.14 5.21 3.44
N GLN A 74 -10.12 6.02 3.69
CA GLN A 74 -9.34 5.93 4.93
C GLN A 74 -10.19 6.17 6.18
N THR A 75 -11.13 7.11 6.10
CA THR A 75 -12.09 7.36 7.19
C THR A 75 -13.01 6.14 7.39
N ALA A 76 -13.58 5.62 6.31
CA ALA A 76 -14.44 4.44 6.37
C ALA A 76 -13.70 3.18 6.89
N LYS A 77 -12.41 3.03 6.58
CA LYS A 77 -11.55 1.98 7.14
C LYS A 77 -11.39 2.12 8.65
N LYS A 78 -11.14 3.33 9.15
CA LYS A 78 -11.05 3.62 10.60
C LYS A 78 -12.36 3.31 11.31
N ASP A 79 -13.48 3.78 10.76
CA ASP A 79 -14.80 3.53 11.35
C ASP A 79 -15.15 2.04 11.37
N ALA A 80 -14.84 1.32 10.29
CA ALA A 80 -15.00 -0.13 10.21
C ALA A 80 -14.16 -0.87 11.27
N LYS A 81 -12.92 -0.43 11.50
CA LYS A 81 -12.04 -1.00 12.54
C LYS A 81 -12.63 -0.79 13.94
N VAL A 82 -13.22 0.37 14.22
CA VAL A 82 -13.88 0.67 15.51
C VAL A 82 -15.04 -0.29 15.79
N VAL A 83 -15.82 -0.65 14.77
CA VAL A 83 -16.94 -1.59 14.92
C VAL A 83 -16.54 -3.06 14.76
N GLY A 84 -15.23 -3.37 14.74
CA GLY A 84 -14.71 -4.74 14.65
C GLY A 84 -14.90 -5.38 13.27
N VAL A 85 -15.17 -4.60 12.23
CA VAL A 85 -15.20 -5.11 10.86
C VAL A 85 -13.78 -5.31 10.37
N TRP A 86 -13.47 -6.53 9.92
CA TRP A 86 -12.19 -6.84 9.31
C TRP A 86 -12.01 -6.04 8.02
N VAL A 87 -10.99 -5.19 8.01
CA VAL A 87 -10.52 -4.49 6.82
C VAL A 87 -9.26 -5.22 6.36
N PRO A 88 -9.27 -5.90 5.21
CA PRO A 88 -8.06 -6.45 4.63
C PRO A 88 -7.00 -5.34 4.53
N ALA A 89 -5.78 -5.62 4.96
CA ALA A 89 -4.67 -4.70 4.75
C ALA A 89 -4.50 -4.43 3.24
N ASP A 90 -4.12 -3.22 2.86
CA ASP A 90 -3.68 -2.90 1.49
C ASP A 90 -2.25 -3.45 1.27
N GLN A 91 -2.01 -4.69 1.69
CA GLN A 91 -0.73 -5.38 1.54
C GLN A 91 -0.97 -6.69 0.82
N ASP A 92 -0.08 -7.03 -0.11
CA ASP A 92 -0.05 -8.34 -0.77
C ASP A 92 0.23 -9.48 0.24
N SER A 93 0.71 -9.12 1.43
CA SER A 93 0.82 -10.00 2.58
C SER A 93 -0.57 -10.31 3.14
N GLN A 94 -0.94 -11.60 3.17
CA GLN A 94 -2.17 -12.08 3.83
C GLN A 94 -2.19 -11.84 5.35
N PHE A 95 -1.10 -11.31 5.93
CA PHE A 95 -1.07 -10.87 7.32
C PHE A 95 -1.66 -9.46 7.42
N GLY A 96 -2.97 -9.36 7.59
CA GLY A 96 -3.62 -8.10 7.96
C GLY A 96 -3.45 -7.79 9.45
N ASP A 97 -3.34 -6.51 9.79
CA ASP A 97 -3.31 -6.05 11.18
C ASP A 97 -4.66 -6.31 11.86
N HIS A 98 -4.64 -7.00 13.01
CA HIS A 98 -5.83 -7.29 13.79
C HIS A 98 -5.96 -6.31 14.94
N PRO A 99 -7.15 -5.78 15.28
CA PRO A 99 -7.32 -4.90 16.44
C PRO A 99 -6.87 -5.48 17.81
N ASP A 100 -6.53 -6.77 17.88
CA ASP A 100 -6.11 -7.50 19.09
C ASP A 100 -4.70 -8.12 18.94
N ASP A 101 -3.97 -7.80 17.87
CA ASP A 101 -2.60 -8.31 17.66
C ASP A 101 -1.57 -7.70 18.63
N GLY A 102 -2.00 -6.76 19.47
CA GLY A 102 -1.16 -6.05 20.43
C GLY A 102 -0.38 -4.88 19.81
N TYR A 103 -0.50 -4.68 18.50
CA TYR A 103 0.04 -3.53 17.79
C TYR A 103 -0.91 -2.34 17.93
N SER A 104 -0.43 -1.26 18.54
CA SER A 104 -1.17 -0.02 18.69
C SER A 104 -0.34 1.11 18.10
N GLU A 105 -0.95 1.99 17.30
CA GLU A 105 -0.27 3.19 16.75
C GLU A 105 0.32 4.08 17.86
N ASN A 106 -0.18 3.96 19.10
CA ASN A 106 0.42 4.65 20.26
C ASN A 106 1.79 4.06 20.64
N HIS A 107 2.02 2.77 20.43
CA HIS A 107 3.32 2.13 20.63
C HIS A 107 4.32 2.62 19.57
N GLU A 108 3.90 2.82 18.32
CA GLU A 108 4.76 3.39 17.27
C GLU A 108 5.30 4.77 17.68
N ARG A 109 4.43 5.67 18.14
CA ARG A 109 4.87 7.01 18.57
C ARG A 109 5.83 6.94 19.75
N ALA A 110 5.58 6.05 20.71
CA ALA A 110 6.48 5.84 21.84
C ALA A 110 7.85 5.36 21.35
N TRP A 111 7.89 4.32 20.51
CA TRP A 111 9.12 3.79 19.94
C TRP A 111 9.89 4.82 19.12
N VAL A 112 9.21 5.62 18.29
CA VAL A 112 9.84 6.68 17.49
C VAL A 112 10.37 7.81 18.38
N SER A 113 9.68 8.15 19.47
CA SER A 113 10.10 9.21 20.39
C SER A 113 11.27 8.81 21.30
N GLU A 114 11.36 7.54 21.67
CA GLU A 114 12.41 7.00 22.52
C GLU A 114 13.66 6.57 21.72
N PHE A 115 13.55 6.52 20.39
CA PHE A 115 14.64 6.06 19.55
C PHE A 115 15.70 7.15 19.35
N ASP A 116 16.95 6.81 19.68
CA ASP A 116 18.11 7.66 19.46
C ASP A 116 18.44 7.78 17.96
N ARG A 117 17.91 8.83 17.34
CA ARG A 117 18.13 9.17 15.93
C ARG A 117 19.62 9.23 15.54
N SER A 118 20.50 9.57 16.47
CA SER A 118 21.93 9.65 16.21
C SER A 118 22.55 8.28 15.88
N LYS A 119 21.96 7.17 16.36
CA LYS A 119 22.40 5.81 16.01
C LYS A 119 22.11 5.47 14.56
N ILE A 120 20.93 5.82 14.04
CA ILE A 120 20.60 5.61 12.62
C ILE A 120 21.48 6.48 11.75
N GLU A 121 21.66 7.76 12.11
CA GLU A 121 22.52 8.67 11.34
C GLU A 121 23.99 8.22 11.35
N LYS A 122 24.47 7.63 12.44
CA LYS A 122 25.81 7.03 12.52
C LYS A 122 25.92 5.78 11.64
N TRP A 123 24.88 4.96 11.58
CA TRP A 123 24.82 3.76 10.74
C TRP A 123 24.78 4.12 9.25
N MET A 124 23.98 5.12 8.87
CA MET A 124 23.89 5.64 7.49
C MET A 124 25.20 6.30 7.01
N LYS A 125 26.05 6.74 7.94
CA LYS A 125 27.38 7.33 7.66
C LYS A 125 28.52 6.31 7.68
N MET A 126 28.25 5.06 8.07
CA MET A 126 29.22 3.97 7.88
C MET A 126 29.17 3.57 6.39
N GLU A 127 30.11 4.08 5.59
CA GLU A 127 30.24 3.71 4.15
C GLU A 127 30.60 2.22 3.96
N GLU A 128 31.08 1.55 5.00
CA GLU A 128 31.29 0.11 5.04
C GLU A 128 30.64 -0.43 6.32
N GLY A 129 29.70 -1.38 6.17
CA GLY A 129 29.25 -2.18 7.30
C GLY A 129 30.43 -2.90 7.96
N PRO A 130 30.28 -3.44 9.18
CA PRO A 130 31.32 -4.22 9.85
C PRO A 130 31.50 -5.61 9.22
N LEU A 131 31.52 -5.68 7.88
CA LEU A 131 32.01 -6.81 7.14
C LEU A 131 33.42 -6.42 6.72
N SER A 132 34.38 -6.67 7.61
CA SER A 132 35.78 -6.65 7.23
C SER A 132 35.97 -7.45 5.94
N HIS A 133 36.71 -6.89 4.99
CA HIS A 133 37.18 -7.61 3.79
C HIS A 133 38.09 -8.82 4.10
N GLU A 134 38.24 -9.17 5.38
CA GLU A 134 39.01 -10.28 5.92
C GLU A 134 38.15 -11.23 6.77
N CYS A 135 36.87 -11.42 6.42
CA CYS A 135 36.19 -12.63 6.82
C CYS A 135 36.53 -13.70 5.75
N PRO A 136 37.45 -14.65 6.00
CA PRO A 136 37.54 -15.82 5.15
C PRO A 136 36.20 -16.53 5.33
N GLY A 137 35.26 -16.25 4.41
CA GLY A 137 33.92 -16.81 4.49
C GLY A 137 34.07 -18.30 4.67
N THR A 138 33.62 -18.82 5.81
CA THR A 138 33.35 -20.24 5.92
C THR A 138 32.51 -20.57 4.70
N PRO A 139 32.93 -21.52 3.84
CA PRO A 139 32.12 -21.94 2.71
C PRO A 139 30.71 -22.16 3.24
N PRO A 140 29.66 -21.64 2.57
CA PRO A 140 28.30 -21.82 3.06
C PRO A 140 28.12 -23.31 3.30
N GLU A 141 27.85 -23.68 4.55
CA GLU A 141 27.39 -25.03 4.85
C GLU A 141 26.07 -25.15 4.09
N ILE A 142 26.11 -25.91 3.00
CA ILE A 142 24.91 -26.27 2.26
C ILE A 142 24.22 -27.29 3.16
N ASP A 143 23.32 -26.80 4.00
CA ASP A 143 22.38 -27.67 4.70
C ASP A 143 21.57 -28.42 3.62
N GLU A 144 21.75 -29.74 3.56
CA GLU A 144 20.87 -30.62 2.81
C GLU A 144 19.52 -30.70 3.53
N PHE A 145 18.75 -29.62 3.43
CA PHE A 145 17.42 -29.56 3.99
C PHE A 145 16.44 -30.27 3.06
N PHE A 146 16.08 -31.50 3.42
CA PHE A 146 15.05 -32.26 2.72
C PHE A 146 13.67 -31.84 3.20
N PHE A 147 12.93 -31.15 2.33
CA PHE A 147 11.54 -30.79 2.58
C PHE A 147 10.63 -32.01 2.30
N ASP A 148 10.08 -32.60 3.37
CA ASP A 148 9.07 -33.65 3.25
C ASP A 148 7.72 -33.02 2.90
N THR A 149 7.34 -33.09 1.62
CA THR A 149 6.07 -32.55 1.10
C THR A 149 4.83 -33.23 1.67
N ASN A 150 4.96 -34.40 2.30
CA ASN A 150 3.85 -35.14 2.88
C ASN A 150 3.68 -34.85 4.38
N LYS A 151 4.62 -34.15 5.00
CA LYS A 151 4.55 -33.77 6.40
C LYS A 151 3.87 -32.40 6.52
N PRO A 152 2.86 -32.23 7.39
CA PRO A 152 2.33 -30.90 7.67
C PRO A 152 3.48 -30.00 8.16
N ILE A 153 3.58 -28.81 7.57
CA ILE A 153 4.59 -27.82 7.92
C ILE A 153 4.38 -27.43 9.39
N ASP A 154 5.21 -27.99 10.26
CA ASP A 154 5.24 -27.63 11.67
C ASP A 154 6.18 -26.44 11.83
N SER A 155 5.72 -25.26 11.42
CA SER A 155 6.44 -24.01 11.64
C SER A 155 6.31 -23.61 13.11
N VAL A 156 7.00 -24.35 13.98
CA VAL A 156 7.19 -23.97 15.38
C VAL A 156 8.29 -22.93 15.40
N SER A 157 7.93 -21.64 15.41
CA SER A 157 8.90 -20.60 15.72
C SER A 157 9.38 -20.84 17.16
N ALA A 158 10.63 -21.28 17.30
CA ALA A 158 11.29 -21.53 18.59
C ALA A 158 11.65 -20.23 19.34
N VAL A 159 11.40 -19.07 18.73
CA VAL A 159 11.84 -17.74 19.22
C VAL A 159 10.66 -16.82 19.57
N ALA A 160 9.43 -17.16 19.16
CA ALA A 160 8.27 -16.32 19.45
C ALA A 160 7.69 -16.66 20.83
N GLU A 161 8.13 -15.92 21.86
CA GLU A 161 7.42 -15.82 23.15
C GLU A 161 6.57 -14.54 23.18
N GLY A 162 5.45 -14.56 23.90
CA GLY A 162 4.63 -13.36 24.13
C GLY A 162 3.69 -12.99 22.99
N ALA A 163 3.59 -11.69 22.67
CA ALA A 163 2.60 -11.15 21.74
C ALA A 163 2.74 -11.70 20.31
N ASP A 164 3.99 -11.92 19.87
CA ASP A 164 4.30 -12.43 18.53
C ASP A 164 3.81 -13.88 18.31
N ARG A 165 3.69 -14.67 19.40
CA ARG A 165 3.15 -16.03 19.33
C ARG A 165 1.65 -16.06 19.04
N ARG A 166 0.90 -15.07 19.55
CA ARG A 166 -0.56 -14.99 19.36
C ARG A 166 -0.94 -14.80 17.90
N ARG A 167 -0.11 -14.08 17.14
CA ARG A 167 -0.31 -13.87 15.70
C ARG A 167 -0.20 -15.18 14.92
N ILE A 168 0.77 -16.02 15.26
CA ILE A 168 1.00 -17.33 14.63
C ILE A 168 -0.13 -18.30 14.99
N ASP A 169 -0.50 -18.36 16.27
CA ASP A 169 -1.54 -19.28 16.74
C ASP A 169 -2.90 -18.97 16.08
N ARG A 170 -3.25 -17.69 15.92
CA ARG A 170 -4.48 -17.24 15.24
C ARG A 170 -4.49 -17.55 13.74
N TYR A 171 -3.37 -17.37 13.06
CA TYR A 171 -3.25 -17.78 11.66
C TYR A 171 -3.49 -19.29 11.50
N ASN A 172 -2.92 -20.11 12.41
CA ASN A 172 -3.14 -21.55 12.42
C ASN A 172 -4.60 -21.94 12.68
N GLU A 173 -5.33 -21.21 13.52
CA GLU A 173 -6.77 -21.41 13.73
C GLU A 173 -7.60 -21.13 12.47
N LEU A 174 -7.22 -20.11 11.70
CA LEU A 174 -7.91 -19.72 10.46
C LEU A 174 -7.64 -20.71 9.32
N VAL A 175 -6.41 -21.24 9.21
CA VAL A 175 -5.99 -22.15 8.13
C VAL A 175 -6.37 -23.61 8.42
N ARG A 176 -6.63 -24.00 9.67
CA ARG A 176 -7.07 -25.35 10.05
C ARG A 176 -8.58 -25.59 9.91
N ARG A 177 -9.34 -24.66 9.32
CA ARG A 177 -10.75 -24.85 8.93
C ARG A 177 -10.85 -25.14 7.44
#